data_AF-A0A8T9FTY4-F1
#
_entry.id   AF-A0A8T9FTY4-F1
#
_cell.length_a   1.000
_cell.length_b   1.000
_cell.length_c   1.000
_cell.angle_alpha   90.00
_cell.angle_beta   90.00
_cell.angle_gamma   90.00
#
_symmetry.space_group_name_H-M   'P 1'
#
loop_
_entity.id
_entity.type
_entity.pdbx_description
1 polymer ?
#
loop_
_entity_poly.entity_id
_entity_poly.type
_entity_poly.pdbx_seq_one_letter_code
_entity_poly.pdbx_strand_id
1 'polypeptide(L)'
;MVWIVVVGVVVVGLIFLMSKSKSSTPPAISSNSGTPTVEVSRQQLAAMVDHNKRRAATLPDDETRELAEALRVDAETYWSHAYNAATSDGKDQKFATQLGLFSVACAILTGEQHPPQSLYGGLDLETVPFKSLHPDEARPAFIEYCVAKVMPSQADWSVLNASLLKYGDEVFAEAKSHSNPDSYVYEMIYRETLDWQKFLAEAISVREKSRNQ
;
A
#
# COMPACT_ATOMS: atom_id res chain seq x y z
N MET A 1 25.34 12.04 -14.97
CA MET A 1 24.04 11.78 -14.29
C MET A 1 23.89 10.29 -13.95
N VAL A 2 24.82 9.72 -13.18
CA VAL A 2 24.78 8.31 -12.73
C VAL A 2 24.90 8.22 -11.20
N TRP A 3 25.26 9.33 -10.53
CA TRP A 3 25.52 9.38 -9.10
C TRP A 3 24.25 9.53 -8.23
N ILE A 4 23.12 9.97 -8.78
CA ILE A 4 21.88 10.20 -8.01
C ILE A 4 21.09 8.89 -7.81
N VAL A 5 21.15 7.95 -8.78
CA VAL A 5 20.45 6.66 -8.72
C VAL A 5 21.07 5.72 -7.68
N VAL A 6 22.37 5.86 -7.40
CA VAL A 6 23.06 5.03 -6.39
C VAL A 6 22.70 5.45 -4.95
N VAL A 7 22.30 6.70 -4.72
CA VAL A 7 21.97 7.19 -3.38
C VAL A 7 20.60 6.69 -2.92
N GLY A 8 19.58 6.65 -3.80
CA GLY A 8 18.22 6.17 -3.44
C GLY A 8 18.18 4.70 -3.03
N VAL A 9 18.80 3.82 -3.82
CA VAL A 9 18.92 2.38 -3.51
C VAL A 9 19.69 2.14 -2.20
N VAL A 10 20.64 3.03 -1.86
CA VAL A 10 21.42 2.95 -0.62
C VAL A 10 20.63 3.44 0.58
N VAL A 11 19.65 4.35 0.46
CA VAL A 11 18.85 4.81 1.63
C VAL A 11 17.81 3.78 2.05
N VAL A 12 17.05 3.20 1.12
CA VAL A 12 16.16 2.06 1.43
C VAL A 12 17.00 0.85 1.84
N GLY A 13 18.11 0.62 1.13
CA GLY A 13 19.13 -0.34 1.52
C GLY A 13 19.65 -0.13 2.94
N LEU A 14 19.94 1.09 3.41
CA LEU A 14 20.50 1.39 4.73
C LEU A 14 19.48 1.21 5.86
N ILE A 15 18.20 1.51 5.61
CA ILE A 15 17.10 1.15 6.53
C ILE A 15 17.05 -0.37 6.73
N PHE A 16 17.36 -1.18 5.71
CA PHE A 16 17.40 -2.64 5.81
C PHE A 16 18.79 -3.22 6.18
N LEU A 17 19.90 -2.56 5.84
CA LEU A 17 21.29 -3.05 5.98
C LEU A 17 21.91 -2.74 7.34
N MET A 18 21.40 -1.74 8.08
CA MET A 18 21.74 -1.60 9.50
C MET A 18 21.18 -2.75 10.35
N SER A 19 20.37 -3.64 9.76
CA SER A 19 19.92 -4.93 10.34
C SER A 19 21.00 -6.02 10.29
N LYS A 20 22.27 -5.66 10.45
CA LYS A 20 23.36 -6.61 10.76
C LYS A 20 23.96 -6.32 12.13
N SER A 21 23.12 -6.32 13.17
CA SER A 21 23.57 -6.82 14.46
C SER A 21 22.40 -7.40 15.28
N LYS A 22 22.56 -8.68 15.61
CA LYS A 22 21.73 -9.55 16.45
C LYS A 22 20.45 -10.10 15.81
N SER A 23 20.53 -11.41 15.53
CA SER A 23 19.43 -12.31 15.25
C SER A 23 18.30 -12.14 16.27
N SER A 24 17.22 -11.52 15.86
CA SER A 24 15.89 -11.84 16.40
C SER A 24 15.16 -12.60 15.31
N THR A 25 15.38 -13.92 15.28
CA THR A 25 14.47 -14.84 14.61
C THR A 25 13.06 -14.49 15.07
N PRO A 26 12.11 -14.20 14.16
CA PRO A 26 10.70 -14.14 14.54
C PRO A 26 10.34 -15.47 15.22
N PRO A 27 9.46 -15.50 16.24
CA PRO A 27 9.07 -16.77 16.84
C PRO A 27 8.56 -17.70 15.73
N ALA A 28 9.24 -18.83 15.56
CA ALA A 28 8.82 -19.87 14.64
C ALA A 28 7.50 -20.44 15.14
N ILE A 29 6.40 -19.96 14.57
CA ILE A 29 5.07 -20.54 14.82
C ILE A 29 4.93 -21.72 13.86
N SER A 30 4.78 -22.90 14.46
CA SER A 30 4.41 -24.20 13.89
C SER A 30 4.02 -24.18 12.42
N SER A 31 4.81 -24.89 11.62
CA SER A 31 4.50 -25.29 10.26
C SER A 31 3.24 -26.16 10.23
N ASN A 32 2.07 -25.54 10.25
CA ASN A 32 0.88 -26.16 9.68
C ASN A 32 1.03 -26.06 8.15
N SER A 33 1.09 -27.21 7.50
CA SER A 33 1.27 -27.42 6.07
C SER A 33 0.06 -27.02 5.22
N GLY A 34 -0.54 -25.86 5.50
CA GLY A 34 -1.61 -25.25 4.73
C GLY A 34 -1.16 -23.91 4.20
N THR A 35 -1.58 -23.57 2.98
CA THR A 35 -1.45 -22.21 2.45
C THR A 35 -2.02 -21.23 3.49
N PRO A 36 -1.26 -20.24 3.97
CA PRO A 36 -1.76 -19.30 4.97
C PRO A 36 -3.02 -18.61 4.45
N THR A 37 -4.02 -18.47 5.32
CA THR A 37 -5.26 -17.77 4.95
C THR A 37 -4.98 -16.30 4.66
N VAL A 38 -5.84 -15.66 3.88
CA VAL A 38 -5.73 -14.21 3.59
C VAL A 38 -5.68 -13.38 4.88
N GLU A 39 -6.42 -13.77 5.91
CA GLU A 39 -6.41 -13.08 7.20
C GLU A 39 -5.08 -13.23 7.95
N VAL A 40 -4.48 -14.43 7.95
CA VAL A 40 -3.15 -14.63 8.54
C VAL A 40 -2.09 -13.83 7.76
N SER A 41 -2.20 -13.82 6.43
CA SER A 41 -1.34 -13.04 5.54
C SER A 41 -1.41 -11.54 5.85
N ARG A 42 -2.63 -11.00 6.01
CA ARG A 42 -2.89 -9.61 6.40
C ARG A 42 -2.27 -9.27 7.75
N GLN A 43 -2.46 -10.12 8.76
CA GLN A 43 -1.90 -9.90 10.10
C GLN A 43 -0.37 -9.88 10.10
N GLN A 44 0.25 -10.78 9.33
CA GLN A 44 1.71 -10.81 9.18
C GLN A 44 2.24 -9.52 8.52
N LEU A 45 1.59 -9.09 7.43
CA LEU A 45 1.96 -7.85 6.75
C LEU A 45 1.78 -6.63 7.66
N ALA A 46 0.67 -6.56 8.40
CA ALA A 46 0.40 -5.46 9.33
C ALA A 46 1.50 -5.34 10.39
N ALA A 47 1.96 -6.46 10.96
CA ALA A 47 3.04 -6.47 11.95
C ALA A 47 4.37 -5.95 11.36
N MET A 48 4.67 -6.28 10.10
CA MET A 48 5.85 -5.76 9.41
C MET A 48 5.75 -4.25 9.18
N VAL A 49 4.60 -3.78 8.69
CA VAL A 49 4.39 -2.35 8.45
C VAL A 49 4.41 -1.55 9.76
N ASP A 50 3.82 -2.06 10.84
CA ASP A 50 3.83 -1.40 12.16
C ASP A 50 5.24 -1.30 12.75
N HIS A 51 6.13 -2.24 12.42
CA HIS A 51 7.54 -2.11 12.73
C HIS A 51 8.19 -0.95 11.95
N ASN A 52 7.90 -0.82 10.65
CA ASN A 52 8.43 0.26 9.81
C ASN A 52 7.89 1.64 10.21
N LYS A 53 6.58 1.75 10.51
CA LYS A 53 5.94 2.97 11.05
C LYS A 53 6.67 3.47 12.30
N ARG A 54 6.96 2.58 13.25
CA ARG A 54 7.67 2.94 14.50
C ARG A 54 9.08 3.46 14.25
N ARG A 55 9.77 2.92 13.26
CA ARG A 55 11.11 3.40 12.88
C ARG A 55 11.04 4.78 12.23
N ALA A 56 10.14 4.95 11.27
CA ALA A 56 9.94 6.25 10.62
C ALA A 56 9.55 7.34 11.63
N ALA A 57 8.70 7.02 12.62
CA ALA A 57 8.29 7.95 13.66
C ALA A 57 9.42 8.42 14.60
N THR A 58 10.60 7.80 14.55
CA THR A 58 11.78 8.23 15.34
C THR A 58 12.73 9.15 14.57
N LEU A 59 12.48 9.35 13.26
CA LEU A 59 13.31 10.19 12.43
C LEU A 59 12.94 11.68 12.64
N PRO A 60 13.93 12.59 12.55
CA PRO A 60 13.68 14.03 12.39
C PRO A 60 12.78 14.34 11.19
N ASP A 61 12.12 15.51 11.20
CA ASP A 61 11.18 15.91 10.13
C ASP A 61 11.84 16.01 8.75
N ASP A 62 13.08 16.51 8.69
CA ASP A 62 13.86 16.61 7.45
C ASP A 62 14.23 15.23 6.89
N GLU A 63 14.67 14.31 7.74
CA GLU A 63 14.93 12.91 7.35
C GLU A 63 13.65 12.18 6.93
N THR A 64 12.53 12.45 7.61
CA THR A 64 11.21 11.88 7.26
C THR A 64 10.75 12.35 5.88
N ARG A 65 10.96 13.64 5.56
CA ARG A 65 10.64 14.19 4.24
C ARG A 65 11.53 13.59 3.15
N GLU A 66 12.84 13.47 3.40
CA GLU A 66 13.77 12.81 2.46
C GLU A 66 13.39 11.34 2.22
N LEU A 67 12.99 10.63 3.28
CA LEU A 67 12.52 9.26 3.17
C LEU A 67 11.22 9.14 2.36
N ALA A 68 10.26 10.06 2.55
CA ALA A 68 9.03 10.08 1.77
C ALA A 68 9.30 10.31 0.27
N GLU A 69 10.19 11.24 -0.08
CA GLU A 69 10.60 11.46 -1.48
C GLU A 69 11.33 10.26 -2.08
N ALA A 70 12.24 9.63 -1.32
CA ALA A 70 12.92 8.41 -1.76
C ALA A 70 11.92 7.28 -2.02
N LEU A 71 10.92 7.10 -1.14
CA LEU A 71 9.87 6.11 -1.29
C LEU A 71 9.05 6.35 -2.57
N ARG A 72 8.68 7.60 -2.88
CA ARG A 72 7.98 7.96 -4.12
C ARG A 72 8.78 7.56 -5.36
N VAL A 73 10.08 7.88 -5.39
CA VAL A 73 10.97 7.55 -6.51
C VAL A 73 11.12 6.04 -6.71
N ASP A 74 11.30 5.30 -5.61
CA ASP A 74 11.41 3.84 -5.66
C ASP A 74 10.10 3.21 -6.12
N ALA A 75 8.97 3.66 -5.58
CA ALA A 75 7.65 3.17 -5.98
C ALA A 75 7.36 3.44 -7.47
N GLU A 76 7.72 4.62 -7.99
CA GLU A 76 7.62 4.93 -9.42
C GLU A 76 8.48 3.97 -10.27
N THR A 77 9.67 3.63 -9.79
CA THR A 77 10.56 2.69 -10.47
C THR A 77 9.96 1.29 -10.53
N TYR A 78 9.45 0.79 -9.40
CA TYR A 78 8.82 -0.53 -9.31
C TYR A 78 7.53 -0.63 -10.13
N TRP A 79 6.72 0.44 -10.10
CA TRP A 79 5.54 0.56 -10.95
C TRP A 79 5.93 0.50 -12.42
N SER A 80 6.81 1.40 -12.85
CA SER A 80 7.19 1.55 -14.26
C SER A 80 7.79 0.27 -14.81
N HIS A 81 8.66 -0.40 -14.07
CA HIS A 81 9.21 -1.68 -14.48
C HIS A 81 8.13 -2.74 -14.68
N ALA A 82 7.26 -2.94 -13.69
CA ALA A 82 6.21 -3.97 -13.72
C ALA A 82 5.13 -3.68 -14.79
N TYR A 83 4.63 -2.45 -14.84
CA TYR A 83 3.62 -2.03 -15.79
C TYR A 83 4.14 -2.13 -17.24
N ASN A 84 5.35 -1.62 -17.50
CA ASN A 84 5.92 -1.65 -18.85
C ASN A 84 6.30 -3.07 -19.30
N ALA A 85 6.74 -3.94 -18.38
CA ALA A 85 6.97 -5.35 -18.71
C ALA A 85 5.65 -6.03 -19.13
N ALA A 86 4.58 -5.86 -18.35
CA ALA A 86 3.28 -6.43 -18.69
C ALA A 86 2.72 -5.92 -20.03
N THR A 87 2.82 -4.61 -20.30
CA THR A 87 2.35 -4.05 -21.58
C THR A 87 3.21 -4.52 -22.76
N SER A 88 4.53 -4.63 -22.57
CA SER A 88 5.45 -5.17 -23.59
C SER A 88 5.15 -6.64 -23.92
N ASP A 89 4.71 -7.40 -22.92
CA ASP A 89 4.25 -8.80 -23.08
C ASP A 89 2.82 -8.90 -23.66
N GLY A 90 2.23 -7.79 -24.09
CA GLY A 90 0.90 -7.74 -24.71
C GLY A 90 -0.25 -7.96 -23.73
N LYS A 91 -0.02 -7.78 -22.43
CA LYS A 91 -1.11 -7.83 -21.42
C LYS A 91 -1.96 -6.57 -21.50
N ASP A 92 -3.23 -6.71 -21.14
CA ASP A 92 -4.15 -5.58 -21.08
C ASP A 92 -3.81 -4.61 -19.94
N GLN A 93 -4.38 -3.41 -20.03
CA GLN A 93 -4.16 -2.32 -19.09
C GLN A 93 -4.55 -2.68 -17.65
N LYS A 94 -5.59 -3.49 -17.47
CA LYS A 94 -6.09 -3.90 -16.15
C LYS A 94 -5.08 -4.82 -15.47
N PHE A 95 -4.58 -5.81 -16.20
CA PHE A 95 -3.52 -6.70 -15.71
C PHE A 95 -2.24 -5.93 -15.41
N ALA A 96 -1.80 -5.05 -16.31
CA ALA A 96 -0.59 -4.24 -16.12
C ALA A 96 -0.70 -3.33 -14.88
N THR A 97 -1.89 -2.73 -14.64
CA THR A 97 -2.18 -1.93 -13.44
C THR A 97 -2.07 -2.75 -12.17
N GLN A 98 -2.69 -3.93 -12.14
CA GLN A 98 -2.64 -4.81 -10.97
C GLN A 98 -1.21 -5.28 -10.67
N LEU A 99 -0.43 -5.62 -11.71
CA LEU A 99 0.96 -6.00 -11.53
C LEU A 99 1.81 -4.82 -11.02
N GLY A 100 1.57 -3.61 -11.54
CA GLY A 100 2.22 -2.38 -11.06
C GLY A 100 1.94 -2.13 -9.57
N LEU A 101 0.66 -2.15 -9.18
CA LEU A 101 0.23 -2.00 -7.79
C LEU A 101 0.88 -3.06 -6.88
N PHE A 102 0.83 -4.32 -7.28
CA PHE A 102 1.37 -5.42 -6.48
C PHE A 102 2.90 -5.34 -6.35
N SER A 103 3.62 -4.98 -7.42
CA SER A 103 5.07 -4.77 -7.41
C SER A 103 5.49 -3.68 -6.42
N VAL A 104 4.77 -2.54 -6.43
CA VAL A 104 4.98 -1.47 -5.45
C VAL A 104 4.66 -1.94 -4.03
N ALA A 105 3.55 -2.66 -3.83
CA ALA A 105 3.16 -3.17 -2.52
C ALA A 105 4.24 -4.09 -1.93
N CYS A 106 4.76 -5.03 -2.72
CA CYS A 106 5.88 -5.88 -2.33
C CYS A 106 7.07 -5.03 -1.87
N ALA A 107 7.61 -4.22 -2.78
CA ALA A 107 8.85 -3.51 -2.51
C ALA A 107 8.74 -2.53 -1.34
N ILE A 108 7.65 -1.77 -1.25
CA ILE A 108 7.53 -0.70 -0.27
C ILE A 108 7.00 -1.20 1.08
N LEU A 109 6.04 -2.12 1.10
CA LEU A 109 5.44 -2.57 2.36
C LEU A 109 6.25 -3.66 3.05
N THR A 110 7.01 -4.47 2.29
CA THR A 110 7.86 -5.52 2.87
C THR A 110 9.35 -5.22 2.80
N GLY A 111 9.78 -4.28 1.96
CA GLY A 111 11.20 -4.03 1.68
C GLY A 111 11.82 -5.02 0.70
N GLU A 112 11.02 -5.91 0.11
CA GLU A 112 11.50 -6.98 -0.76
C GLU A 112 10.74 -6.95 -2.08
N GLN A 113 11.46 -7.10 -3.20
CA GLN A 113 10.83 -7.19 -4.52
C GLN A 113 10.02 -8.48 -4.68
N HIS A 114 10.44 -9.55 -3.99
CA HIS A 114 9.85 -10.88 -4.06
C HIS A 114 9.64 -11.45 -2.64
N PRO A 115 8.68 -10.90 -1.87
CA PRO A 115 8.42 -11.37 -0.52
C PRO A 115 7.93 -12.82 -0.50
N PRO A 116 7.96 -13.50 0.66
CA PRO A 116 7.36 -14.82 0.81
C PRO A 116 5.89 -14.84 0.35
N GLN A 117 5.50 -15.88 -0.38
CA GLN A 117 4.12 -16.06 -0.86
C GLN A 117 3.06 -15.99 0.25
N SER A 118 3.45 -16.26 1.49
CA SER A 118 2.59 -16.12 2.66
C SER A 118 2.06 -14.71 2.87
N LEU A 119 2.69 -13.68 2.30
CA LEU A 119 2.29 -12.27 2.38
C LEU A 119 1.39 -11.82 1.22
N TYR A 120 1.22 -12.63 0.17
CA TYR A 120 0.55 -12.20 -1.06
C TYR A 120 -0.92 -11.85 -0.84
N GLY A 121 -1.62 -12.58 0.04
CA GLY A 121 -3.02 -12.27 0.37
C GLY A 121 -3.17 -10.90 1.04
N GLY A 122 -2.27 -10.57 1.98
CA GLY A 122 -2.23 -9.26 2.62
C GLY A 122 -1.88 -8.15 1.62
N LEU A 123 -0.86 -8.37 0.80
CA LEU A 123 -0.44 -7.40 -0.22
C LEU A 123 -1.55 -7.12 -1.25
N ASP A 124 -2.27 -8.17 -1.66
CA ASP A 124 -3.39 -8.02 -2.58
C ASP A 124 -4.52 -7.18 -1.98
N LEU A 125 -4.83 -7.36 -0.68
CA LEU A 125 -5.82 -6.56 0.04
C LEU A 125 -5.45 -5.06 0.13
N GLU A 126 -4.15 -4.74 0.22
CA GLU A 126 -3.68 -3.36 0.29
C GLU A 126 -3.93 -2.59 -1.01
N THR A 127 -4.05 -3.29 -2.14
CA THR A 127 -4.21 -2.68 -3.47
C THR A 127 -5.67 -2.50 -3.90
N VAL A 128 -6.63 -3.08 -3.16
CA VAL A 128 -8.05 -3.19 -3.56
C VAL A 128 -8.66 -1.89 -4.06
N PRO A 129 -8.54 -0.73 -3.36
CA PRO A 129 -9.18 0.51 -3.79
C PRO A 129 -8.69 1.05 -5.14
N PHE A 130 -7.53 0.58 -5.60
CA PHE A 130 -6.82 1.16 -6.74
C PHE A 130 -6.90 0.28 -7.99
N LYS A 131 -7.40 -0.96 -7.87
CA LYS A 131 -7.41 -1.97 -8.97
C LYS A 131 -8.34 -1.62 -10.13
N SER A 132 -9.40 -0.85 -9.89
CA SER A 132 -10.39 -0.44 -10.90
C SER A 132 -10.04 0.89 -11.57
N LEU A 133 -9.07 1.63 -11.03
CA LEU A 133 -8.69 2.95 -11.51
C LEU A 133 -7.89 2.88 -12.82
N HIS A 134 -7.94 3.97 -13.59
CA HIS A 134 -7.04 4.14 -14.73
C HIS A 134 -5.58 4.22 -14.21
N PRO A 135 -4.55 3.71 -14.92
CA PRO A 135 -3.16 3.73 -14.47
C PRO A 135 -2.67 5.11 -13.98
N ASP A 136 -3.08 6.17 -14.68
CA ASP A 136 -2.70 7.55 -14.34
C ASP A 136 -3.29 8.05 -13.02
N GLU A 137 -4.38 7.41 -12.54
CA GLU A 137 -4.98 7.66 -11.23
C GLU A 137 -4.46 6.65 -10.20
N ALA A 138 -4.37 5.37 -10.56
CA ALA A 138 -3.99 4.27 -9.69
C ALA A 138 -2.58 4.43 -9.13
N ARG A 139 -1.61 4.77 -10.00
CA ARG A 139 -0.20 4.91 -9.63
C ARG A 139 0.02 5.99 -8.58
N PRO A 140 -0.28 7.28 -8.85
CA PRO A 140 0.00 8.32 -7.86
C PRO A 140 -0.78 8.11 -6.55
N ALA A 141 -2.03 7.64 -6.63
CA ALA A 141 -2.82 7.37 -5.43
C ALA A 141 -2.25 6.24 -4.57
N PHE A 142 -1.79 5.15 -5.18
CA PHE A 142 -1.22 4.03 -4.43
C PHE A 142 0.16 4.37 -3.85
N ILE A 143 0.95 5.18 -4.54
CA ILE A 143 2.22 5.71 -4.00
C ILE A 143 1.93 6.54 -2.75
N GLU A 144 0.99 7.49 -2.82
CA GLU A 144 0.61 8.30 -1.65
C GLU A 144 -0.04 7.48 -0.55
N TYR A 145 -0.74 6.39 -0.88
CA TYR A 145 -1.19 5.43 0.12
C TYR A 145 -0.02 4.79 0.87
N CYS A 146 1.02 4.36 0.17
CA CYS A 146 2.21 3.78 0.80
C CYS A 146 2.94 4.80 1.69
N VAL A 147 3.06 6.06 1.24
CA VAL A 147 3.60 7.16 2.06
C VAL A 147 2.71 7.37 3.29
N ALA A 148 1.39 7.52 3.12
CA ALA A 148 0.45 7.76 4.22
C ALA A 148 0.48 6.65 5.27
N LYS A 149 0.67 5.40 4.83
CA LYS A 149 0.76 4.24 5.69
C LYS A 149 1.99 4.30 6.61
N VAL A 150 3.11 4.88 6.19
CA VAL A 150 4.36 4.90 7.00
C VAL A 150 4.62 6.27 7.64
N MET A 151 4.34 7.34 6.90
CA MET A 151 4.66 8.74 7.21
C MET A 151 3.47 9.65 6.84
N PRO A 152 2.34 9.57 7.58
CA PRO A 152 1.09 10.26 7.22
C PRO A 152 1.21 11.79 7.09
N SER A 153 2.13 12.42 7.81
CA SER A 153 2.37 13.87 7.73
C SER A 153 3.01 14.33 6.41
N GLN A 154 3.58 13.41 5.62
CA GLN A 154 4.26 13.70 4.36
C GLN A 154 3.44 13.33 3.12
N ALA A 155 2.28 12.67 3.29
CA ALA A 155 1.46 12.22 2.18
C ALA A 155 0.67 13.38 1.53
N ASP A 156 0.53 13.32 0.20
CA ASP A 156 -0.42 14.16 -0.52
C ASP A 156 -1.82 13.57 -0.40
N TRP A 157 -2.51 13.98 0.66
CA TRP A 157 -3.88 13.58 0.94
C TRP A 157 -4.88 14.02 -0.14
N SER A 158 -4.57 15.02 -0.95
CA SER A 158 -5.49 15.46 -2.01
C SER A 158 -5.60 14.40 -3.11
N VAL A 159 -4.47 13.83 -3.52
CA VAL A 159 -4.38 12.73 -4.49
C VAL A 159 -5.01 11.46 -3.92
N LEU A 160 -4.62 11.08 -2.70
CA LEU A 160 -5.10 9.86 -2.08
C LEU A 160 -6.63 9.90 -1.82
N ASN A 161 -7.14 10.99 -1.25
CA ASN A 161 -8.56 11.09 -0.91
C ASN A 161 -9.45 11.10 -2.16
N ALA A 162 -9.01 11.73 -3.26
CA ALA A 162 -9.78 11.73 -4.49
C ALA A 162 -10.04 10.30 -5.00
N SER A 163 -9.01 9.46 -5.01
CA SER A 163 -9.10 8.05 -5.42
C SER A 163 -9.87 7.19 -4.42
N LEU A 164 -9.63 7.36 -3.12
CA LEU A 164 -10.38 6.62 -2.08
C LEU A 164 -11.88 6.95 -2.14
N LEU A 165 -12.25 8.23 -2.29
CA LEU A 165 -13.66 8.62 -2.40
C LEU A 165 -14.33 8.04 -3.64
N LYS A 166 -13.63 7.96 -4.78
CA LYS A 166 -14.11 7.29 -5.99
C LYS A 166 -14.41 5.80 -5.72
N TYR A 167 -13.50 5.11 -5.03
CA TYR A 167 -13.72 3.74 -4.60
C TYR A 167 -14.91 3.61 -3.63
N GLY A 168 -15.04 4.53 -2.66
CA GLY A 168 -16.20 4.56 -1.76
C GLY A 168 -17.53 4.72 -2.51
N ASP A 169 -17.57 5.61 -3.50
CA ASP A 169 -18.76 5.83 -4.33
C ASP A 169 -19.11 4.58 -5.17
N GLU A 170 -18.10 3.86 -5.68
CA GLU A 170 -18.27 2.55 -6.34
C GLU A 170 -18.87 1.51 -5.38
N VAL A 171 -18.34 1.40 -4.16
CA VAL A 171 -18.86 0.47 -3.13
C VAL A 171 -20.31 0.77 -2.77
N PHE A 172 -20.67 2.05 -2.57
CA PHE A 172 -22.07 2.42 -2.29
C PHE A 172 -23.01 2.15 -3.48
N ALA A 173 -22.51 2.27 -4.72
CA ALA A 173 -23.29 1.93 -5.90
C ALA A 173 -23.49 0.41 -6.01
N GLU A 174 -22.44 -0.38 -5.81
CA GLU A 174 -22.47 -1.85 -5.86
C GLU A 174 -23.35 -2.44 -4.76
N ALA A 175 -23.29 -1.89 -3.55
CA ALA A 175 -24.07 -2.32 -2.39
C ALA A 175 -25.58 -2.45 -2.68
N LYS A 176 -26.13 -1.60 -3.57
CA LYS A 176 -27.55 -1.63 -3.96
C LYS A 176 -27.98 -2.93 -4.63
N SER A 177 -27.03 -3.70 -5.16
CA SER A 177 -27.25 -4.99 -5.81
C SER A 177 -27.06 -6.19 -4.87
N HIS A 178 -26.55 -5.96 -3.65
CA HIS A 178 -26.32 -7.01 -2.65
C HIS A 178 -27.58 -7.31 -1.84
N SER A 179 -27.74 -8.56 -1.41
CA SER A 179 -28.84 -9.00 -0.54
C SER A 179 -28.81 -8.35 0.85
N ASN A 180 -27.63 -7.93 1.32
CA ASN A 180 -27.43 -7.17 2.54
C ASN A 180 -26.46 -5.99 2.27
N PRO A 181 -26.98 -4.84 1.82
CA PRO A 181 -26.17 -3.67 1.47
C PRO A 181 -25.32 -3.16 2.63
N ASP A 182 -25.89 -3.10 3.84
CA ASP A 182 -25.21 -2.56 5.02
C ASP A 182 -24.02 -3.43 5.43
N SER A 183 -24.19 -4.76 5.42
CA SER A 183 -23.09 -5.68 5.71
C SER A 183 -21.98 -5.59 4.68
N TYR A 184 -22.32 -5.40 3.39
CA TYR A 184 -21.32 -5.23 2.34
C TYR A 184 -20.52 -3.93 2.54
N VAL A 185 -21.21 -2.80 2.75
CA VAL A 185 -20.57 -1.51 3.02
C VAL A 185 -19.70 -1.58 4.28
N TYR A 186 -20.18 -2.24 5.34
CA TYR A 186 -19.40 -2.43 6.55
C TYR A 186 -18.10 -3.20 6.27
N GLU A 187 -18.17 -4.35 5.59
CA GLU A 187 -16.99 -5.16 5.29
C GLU A 187 -15.98 -4.40 4.40
N MET A 188 -16.47 -3.66 3.41
CA MET A 188 -15.61 -2.96 2.45
C MET A 188 -15.02 -1.66 3.02
N ILE A 189 -15.77 -0.89 3.82
CA ILE A 189 -15.36 0.45 4.26
C ILE A 189 -15.11 0.51 5.77
N TYR A 190 -16.03 0.02 6.60
CA TYR A 190 -16.06 0.32 8.04
C TYR A 190 -15.51 -0.79 8.94
N ARG A 191 -15.01 -1.89 8.37
CA ARG A 191 -14.37 -2.96 9.15
C ARG A 191 -13.01 -2.52 9.74
N GLU A 192 -12.40 -1.49 9.17
CA GLU A 192 -11.15 -0.85 9.63
C GLU A 192 -9.96 -1.81 9.85
N THR A 193 -9.95 -2.93 9.13
CA THR A 193 -8.85 -3.91 9.20
C THR A 193 -7.63 -3.54 8.36
N LEU A 194 -7.80 -2.62 7.43
CA LEU A 194 -6.77 -2.10 6.54
C LEU A 194 -6.69 -0.58 6.70
N ASP A 195 -5.50 0.00 6.53
CA ASP A 195 -5.33 1.45 6.76
C ASP A 195 -6.12 2.27 5.73
N TRP A 196 -6.22 1.82 4.47
CA TRP A 196 -7.05 2.49 3.46
C TRP A 196 -8.54 2.54 3.85
N GLN A 197 -9.05 1.56 4.63
CA GLN A 197 -10.43 1.57 5.12
C GLN A 197 -10.64 2.72 6.12
N LYS A 198 -9.67 2.92 7.02
CA LYS A 198 -9.69 4.03 7.97
C LYS A 198 -9.60 5.38 7.27
N PHE A 199 -8.68 5.51 6.32
CA PHE A 199 -8.52 6.73 5.52
C PHE A 199 -9.78 7.05 4.70
N LEU A 200 -10.40 6.02 4.10
CA LEU A 200 -11.65 6.18 3.37
C LEU A 200 -12.81 6.62 4.28
N ALA A 201 -12.97 5.97 5.44
CA ALA A 201 -14.01 6.34 6.40
C ALA A 201 -13.86 7.80 6.87
N GLU A 202 -12.63 8.24 7.13
CA GLU A 202 -12.31 9.63 7.45
C GLU A 202 -12.64 10.58 6.30
N ALA A 203 -12.21 10.26 5.07
CA ALA A 203 -12.48 11.07 3.88
C ALA A 203 -13.99 11.23 3.62
N ILE A 204 -14.78 10.17 3.79
CA ILE A 204 -16.25 10.21 3.69
C ILE A 204 -16.82 11.14 4.76
N SER A 205 -16.38 11.00 6.02
CA SER A 205 -16.85 11.85 7.13
C SER A 205 -16.57 13.33 6.87
N VAL A 206 -15.39 13.68 6.37
CA VAL A 206 -15.03 15.05 6.00
C VAL A 206 -15.92 15.55 4.86
N ARG A 207 -16.12 14.76 3.80
CA ARG A 207 -16.99 15.11 2.66
C ARG A 207 -18.42 15.40 3.09
N GLU A 208 -18.98 14.60 4.00
CA GLU A 208 -20.36 14.78 4.48
C GLU A 208 -20.49 15.99 5.42
N LYS A 209 -19.49 16.30 6.24
CA LYS A 209 -19.49 17.54 7.03
C LYS A 209 -19.51 18.78 6.14
N SER A 210 -18.72 18.78 5.07
CA SER A 210 -18.66 19.89 4.12
C SER A 210 -19.95 20.07 3.29
N ARG A 211 -20.76 19.03 3.12
CA ARG A 211 -22.06 19.10 2.42
C ARG A 211 -23.18 19.68 3.30
N ASN A 212 -23.03 19.59 4.61
CA ASN A 212 -24.04 20.02 5.59
C ASN A 212 -23.77 21.42 6.17
N GLN A 213 -22.78 22.13 5.62
CA GLN A 213 -22.46 23.54 5.91
C GLN A 213 -22.86 24.41 4.72
#